data_AF-A0A928ZF58-F1
#
_entry.id   AF-A0A928ZF58-F1
#
_cell.length_a   1.000
_cell.length_b   1.000
_cell.length_c   1.000
_cell.angle_alpha   90.00
_cell.angle_beta   90.00
_cell.angle_gamma   90.00
#
_symmetry.space_group_name_H-M   'P 1'
#
loop_
_entity.id
_entity.type
_entity.pdbx_description
1 polymer ?
#
loop_
_entity_poly.entity_id
_entity_poly.type
_entity_poly.pdbx_seq_one_letter_code
_entity_poly.pdbx_strand_id
1 'polypeptide(L)'
;MGREYVLNPRNFESYWQDPKISLGLRFGRQTKFGCLDLDKNSKNNPLVNPKRYRRLIKVLRKIGIKRTVLIRSSSNRGVHLFFFLPDGVNSFDLACALFRVLSENCFEIKAGQLEIFPNTKRYKKKGEGFSLFNGLRVPMQPGSGSILLDPKTFEPLPGGAEEFVKLMNASCDTKSDRTPIL
;
A
#
# COMPACT_ATOMS: atom_id res chain seq x y z
N MET A 1 14.49 8.24 18.05
CA MET A 1 14.04 9.50 17.42
C MET A 1 14.51 9.50 15.96
N GLY A 2 13.61 9.25 15.01
CA GLY A 2 13.93 9.44 13.59
C GLY A 2 13.77 10.91 13.23
N ARG A 3 14.80 11.55 12.65
CA ARG A 3 14.66 12.90 12.12
C ARG A 3 13.85 12.83 10.83
N GLU A 4 12.76 13.59 10.75
CA GLU A 4 11.98 13.73 9.53
C GLU A 4 12.74 14.66 8.56
N TYR A 5 13.44 14.07 7.59
CA TYR A 5 14.08 14.82 6.50
C TYR A 5 13.24 14.69 5.23
N VAL A 6 12.89 15.83 4.63
CA VAL A 6 12.29 15.84 3.28
C VAL A 6 13.37 15.46 2.29
N LEU A 7 13.16 14.35 1.57
CA LEU A 7 14.12 13.82 0.61
C LEU A 7 14.19 14.73 -0.62
N ASN A 8 15.41 15.08 -1.04
CA ASN A 8 15.65 15.66 -2.36
C ASN A 8 15.59 14.53 -3.41
N PRO A 9 14.81 14.68 -4.51
CA PRO A 9 14.73 13.68 -5.56
C PRO A 9 16.09 13.22 -6.10
N ARG A 10 17.09 14.11 -6.14
CA ARG A 10 18.45 13.80 -6.64
C ARG A 10 19.17 12.72 -5.85
N ASN A 11 18.85 12.58 -4.56
CA ASN A 11 19.50 11.61 -3.68
C ASN A 11 18.59 10.43 -3.36
N PHE A 12 17.36 10.41 -3.90
CA PHE A 12 16.38 9.38 -3.58
C PHE A 12 16.92 7.98 -3.87
N GLU A 13 17.47 7.76 -5.07
CA GLU A 13 17.99 6.46 -5.47
C GLU A 13 19.14 6.00 -4.57
N SER A 14 20.10 6.89 -4.28
CA SER A 14 21.21 6.58 -3.38
C SER A 14 20.73 6.17 -1.99
N TYR A 15 19.78 6.91 -1.41
CA TYR A 15 19.22 6.55 -0.10
C TYR A 15 18.31 5.32 -0.15
N TRP A 16 17.66 5.09 -1.29
CA TRP A 16 16.84 3.91 -1.50
C TRP A 16 17.72 2.67 -1.59
N GLN A 17 18.90 2.74 -2.19
CA GLN A 17 19.83 1.62 -2.26
C GLN A 17 20.56 1.34 -0.93
N ASP A 18 20.63 2.30 -0.01
CA ASP A 18 21.34 2.13 1.26
C ASP A 18 20.51 1.29 2.27
N PRO A 19 20.97 0.08 2.65
CA PRO A 19 20.26 -0.78 3.59
C PRO A 19 20.22 -0.23 5.02
N LYS A 20 21.04 0.79 5.34
CA LYS A 20 21.06 1.45 6.67
C LYS A 20 19.99 2.53 6.80
N ILE A 21 19.38 2.95 5.70
CA ILE A 21 18.36 4.00 5.67
C ILE A 21 17.01 3.34 5.39
N SER A 22 15.94 3.76 6.07
CA SER A 22 14.57 3.32 5.74
C SER A 22 13.80 4.52 5.23
N LEU A 23 13.45 4.53 3.95
CA LEU A 23 12.67 5.62 3.38
C LEU A 23 11.18 5.45 3.63
N GLY A 24 10.56 6.54 4.09
CA GLY A 24 9.12 6.68 4.22
C GLY A 24 8.58 7.67 3.20
N LEU A 25 7.42 7.37 2.63
CA LEU A 25 6.62 8.29 1.84
C LEU A 25 5.38 8.70 2.64
N ARG A 26 4.95 9.96 2.50
CA ARG A 26 3.67 10.44 3.02
C ARG A 26 2.83 10.93 1.84
N PHE A 27 1.52 10.70 1.94
CA PHE A 27 0.59 11.12 0.89
C PHE A 27 0.45 12.64 0.88
N GLY A 28 0.31 13.22 -0.31
CA GLY A 28 -0.05 14.62 -0.51
C GLY A 28 -1.57 14.82 -0.49
N ARG A 29 -2.03 15.99 -0.95
CA ARG A 29 -3.48 16.26 -1.14
C ARG A 29 -4.12 15.35 -2.19
N GLN A 30 -3.38 15.03 -3.24
CA GLN A 30 -3.80 14.06 -4.26
C GLN A 30 -2.88 12.84 -4.30
N THR A 31 -3.41 11.72 -4.76
CA THR A 31 -2.66 10.46 -4.97
C THR A 31 -3.19 9.69 -6.16
N LYS A 32 -2.34 8.87 -6.78
CA LYS A 32 -2.70 7.87 -7.81
C LYS A 32 -2.60 6.44 -7.30
N PHE A 33 -2.43 6.25 -6.00
CA PHE A 33 -2.33 4.92 -5.41
C PHE A 33 -2.79 4.92 -3.96
N GLY A 34 -3.02 3.72 -3.45
CA GLY A 34 -3.11 3.44 -2.04
C GLY A 34 -2.48 2.10 -1.69
N CYS A 35 -2.37 1.84 -0.40
CA CYS A 35 -1.81 0.62 0.15
C CYS A 35 -2.61 0.21 1.39
N LEU A 36 -2.86 -1.10 1.53
CA LEU A 36 -3.24 -1.68 2.81
C LEU A 36 -2.03 -2.39 3.40
N ASP A 37 -1.70 -2.10 4.65
CA ASP A 37 -0.66 -2.80 5.38
C ASP A 37 -1.28 -3.86 6.30
N LEU A 38 -0.84 -5.10 6.09
CA LEU A 38 -1.33 -6.30 6.76
C LEU A 38 -0.16 -6.94 7.50
N ASP A 39 -0.05 -6.62 8.77
CA ASP A 39 1.00 -7.15 9.64
C ASP A 39 1.03 -8.69 9.68
N LYS A 40 2.17 -9.24 10.09
CA LYS A 40 2.42 -10.70 10.09
C LYS A 40 1.39 -11.53 10.85
N ASN A 41 0.80 -10.95 11.89
CA ASN A 41 -0.22 -11.58 12.74
C ASN A 41 -1.63 -11.03 12.47
N SER A 42 -1.80 -10.27 11.39
CA SER A 42 -3.10 -9.77 10.99
C SER A 42 -4.02 -10.92 10.61
N LYS A 43 -5.26 -10.88 11.11
CA LYS A 43 -6.33 -11.79 10.65
C LYS A 43 -6.61 -11.64 9.15
N ASN A 44 -6.20 -10.54 8.53
CA ASN A 44 -6.41 -10.23 7.13
C ASN A 44 -5.19 -10.60 6.24
N ASN A 45 -4.05 -10.95 6.84
CA ASN A 45 -2.85 -11.30 6.10
C ASN A 45 -3.09 -12.60 5.29
N PRO A 46 -2.76 -12.64 3.99
CA PRO A 46 -2.98 -13.82 3.15
C PRO A 46 -2.22 -15.05 3.63
N LEU A 47 -1.05 -14.88 4.28
CA LEU A 47 -0.24 -15.97 4.82
C LEU A 47 -0.78 -16.54 6.14
N VAL A 48 -1.74 -15.85 6.77
CA VAL A 48 -2.42 -16.28 8.02
C VAL A 48 -3.83 -16.76 7.72
N ASN A 49 -4.58 -16.03 6.90
CA ASN A 49 -5.96 -16.34 6.56
C ASN A 49 -6.30 -15.98 5.10
N PRO A 50 -5.97 -16.88 4.15
CA PRO A 50 -6.28 -16.71 2.73
C PRO A 50 -7.74 -16.37 2.44
N LYS A 51 -8.69 -16.97 3.19
CA LYS A 51 -10.13 -16.77 2.99
C LYS A 51 -10.54 -15.34 3.33
N ARG A 52 -10.04 -14.79 4.45
CA ARG A 52 -10.32 -13.42 4.87
C ARG A 52 -9.66 -12.40 3.97
N TYR A 53 -8.44 -12.67 3.50
CA TYR A 53 -7.79 -11.87 2.46
C TYR A 53 -8.60 -11.86 1.14
N ARG A 54 -9.07 -13.00 0.65
CA ARG A 54 -9.92 -13.04 -0.56
C ARG A 54 -11.23 -12.26 -0.39
N ARG A 55 -11.80 -12.24 0.82
CA ARG A 55 -12.95 -11.36 1.14
C ARG A 55 -12.54 -9.89 1.08
N LEU A 56 -11.37 -9.52 1.58
CA LEU A 56 -10.83 -8.15 1.51
C LEU A 56 -10.75 -7.68 0.05
N ILE A 57 -10.17 -8.50 -0.85
CA ILE A 57 -10.10 -8.19 -2.28
C ILE A 57 -11.49 -8.00 -2.89
N LYS A 58 -12.46 -8.87 -2.57
CA LYS A 58 -13.84 -8.71 -3.04
C LYS A 58 -14.49 -7.40 -2.57
N VAL A 59 -14.17 -6.95 -1.35
CA VAL A 59 -14.69 -5.69 -0.80
C VAL A 59 -14.07 -4.48 -1.51
N LEU A 60 -12.77 -4.50 -1.77
CA LEU A 60 -12.09 -3.43 -2.52
C LEU A 60 -12.66 -3.27 -3.95
N ARG A 61 -13.05 -4.38 -4.59
CA ARG A 61 -13.71 -4.33 -5.90
C ARG A 61 -15.04 -3.58 -5.90
N LYS A 62 -15.75 -3.49 -4.75
CA LYS A 62 -17.01 -2.74 -4.64
C LYS A 62 -16.81 -1.22 -4.83
N ILE A 63 -15.61 -0.72 -4.57
CA ILE A 63 -15.26 0.70 -4.77
C ILE A 63 -14.36 0.91 -6.01
N GLY A 64 -14.36 -0.05 -6.94
CA GLY A 64 -13.65 0.07 -8.21
C GLY A 64 -12.18 -0.37 -8.20
N ILE A 65 -11.63 -0.81 -7.06
CA ILE A 65 -10.25 -1.32 -6.98
C ILE A 65 -10.23 -2.76 -7.50
N LYS A 66 -9.90 -2.92 -8.79
CA LYS A 66 -9.94 -4.22 -9.49
C LYS A 66 -8.62 -4.97 -9.48
N ARG A 67 -7.50 -4.26 -9.41
CA ARG A 67 -6.15 -4.81 -9.53
C ARG A 67 -5.30 -4.38 -8.34
N THR A 68 -4.42 -5.27 -7.91
CA THR A 68 -3.55 -5.04 -6.77
C THR A 68 -2.20 -5.67 -7.01
N VAL A 69 -1.15 -5.04 -6.49
CA VAL A 69 0.21 -5.60 -6.43
C VAL A 69 0.48 -5.99 -4.98
N LEU A 70 0.81 -7.27 -4.78
CA LEU A 70 1.06 -7.83 -3.46
C LEU A 70 2.57 -7.92 -3.23
N ILE A 71 3.04 -7.37 -2.11
CA ILE A 71 4.43 -7.57 -1.67
C ILE A 71 4.45 -8.06 -0.23
N ARG A 72 5.39 -8.93 0.09
CA ARG A 72 5.87 -9.07 1.46
C ARG A 72 6.66 -7.81 1.79
N SER A 73 6.33 -7.13 2.87
CA SER A 73 6.91 -5.81 3.20
C SER A 73 8.28 -5.89 3.87
N SER A 74 8.63 -7.05 4.44
CA SER A 74 9.94 -7.33 5.05
C SER A 74 10.13 -8.84 5.31
N SER A 75 11.28 -9.24 5.85
CA SER A 75 11.54 -10.60 6.34
C SER A 75 10.55 -11.07 7.43
N ASN A 76 9.88 -10.13 8.11
CA ASN A 76 8.92 -10.42 9.18
C ASN A 76 7.54 -10.88 8.69
N ARG A 77 7.33 -11.11 7.38
CA ARG A 77 6.09 -11.64 6.78
C ARG A 77 4.85 -10.73 6.85
N GLY A 78 5.02 -9.46 7.20
CA GLY A 78 4.01 -8.44 6.89
C GLY A 78 3.82 -8.32 5.37
N VAL A 79 2.63 -7.90 4.94
CA VAL A 79 2.25 -7.84 3.53
C VAL A 79 1.65 -6.47 3.23
N HIS A 80 2.14 -5.81 2.19
CA HIS A 80 1.52 -4.61 1.64
C HIS A 80 0.72 -4.98 0.39
N LEU A 81 -0.52 -4.50 0.33
CA LEU A 81 -1.40 -4.61 -0.82
C LEU A 81 -1.52 -3.24 -1.50
N PHE A 82 -0.74 -3.01 -2.55
CA PHE A 82 -0.83 -1.80 -3.34
C PHE A 82 -1.95 -1.89 -4.36
N PHE A 83 -2.60 -0.75 -4.63
CA PHE A 83 -3.48 -0.57 -5.77
C PHE A 83 -3.23 0.81 -6.37
N PHE A 84 -3.36 0.89 -7.68
CA PHE A 84 -3.05 2.10 -8.44
C PHE A 84 -4.28 2.55 -9.22
N LEU A 85 -4.43 3.86 -9.33
CA LEU A 85 -5.58 4.53 -9.89
C LEU A 85 -5.16 5.20 -11.21
N PRO A 86 -6.02 5.15 -12.25
CA PRO A 86 -5.71 5.76 -13.54
C PRO A 86 -5.51 7.28 -13.41
N ASP A 87 -6.31 7.91 -12.56
CA ASP A 87 -6.31 9.36 -12.33
C ASP A 87 -5.98 9.71 -10.88
N GLY A 88 -5.53 10.95 -10.68
CA GLY A 88 -5.30 11.50 -9.34
C GLY A 88 -6.63 11.72 -8.61
N VAL A 89 -6.72 11.22 -7.39
CA VAL A 89 -7.88 11.44 -6.51
C VAL A 89 -7.45 12.20 -5.26
N ASN A 90 -8.40 12.82 -4.57
CA ASN A 90 -8.15 13.38 -3.25
C ASN A 90 -7.78 12.26 -2.26
N SER A 91 -6.62 12.37 -1.63
CA SER A 91 -6.10 11.34 -0.72
C SER A 91 -6.99 11.13 0.50
N PHE A 92 -7.64 12.18 1.01
CA PHE A 92 -8.53 12.06 2.17
C PHE A 92 -9.86 11.40 1.78
N ASP A 93 -10.42 11.72 0.62
CA ASP A 93 -11.64 11.09 0.13
C ASP A 93 -11.42 9.60 -0.14
N LEU A 94 -10.25 9.23 -0.70
CA LEU A 94 -9.83 7.83 -0.85
C LEU A 94 -9.74 7.13 0.52
N ALA A 95 -9.13 7.78 1.52
CA ALA A 95 -9.04 7.24 2.88
C ALA A 95 -10.43 7.00 3.50
N CYS A 96 -11.36 7.96 3.34
CA CYS A 96 -12.74 7.84 3.81
C CYS A 96 -13.49 6.71 3.10
N ALA A 97 -13.35 6.58 1.78
CA ALA A 97 -13.97 5.51 1.00
C ALA A 97 -13.48 4.13 1.44
N LEU A 98 -12.17 3.96 1.62
CA LEU A 98 -11.57 2.74 2.15
C LEU A 98 -12.05 2.44 3.57
N PHE A 99 -12.00 3.44 4.46
CA PHE A 99 -12.44 3.27 5.84
C PHE A 99 -13.89 2.81 5.93
N ARG A 100 -14.78 3.47 5.18
CA ARG A 100 -16.20 3.16 5.15
C ARG A 100 -16.45 1.75 4.62
N VAL A 101 -15.96 1.44 3.42
CA VAL A 101 -16.25 0.13 2.79
C VAL A 101 -15.69 -1.03 3.61
N LEU A 102 -14.51 -0.87 4.21
CA LEU A 102 -13.91 -1.92 5.03
C LEU A 102 -14.66 -2.10 6.35
N SER A 103 -15.02 -1.01 7.03
CA SER A 103 -15.77 -1.06 8.30
C SER A 103 -17.15 -1.69 8.11
N GLU A 104 -17.90 -1.27 7.08
CA GLU A 104 -19.22 -1.82 6.74
C GLU A 104 -19.16 -3.32 6.40
N ASN A 105 -17.99 -3.83 6.01
CA ASN A 105 -17.77 -5.24 5.70
C ASN A 105 -17.02 -5.98 6.82
N CYS A 106 -17.06 -5.47 8.05
CA CYS A 106 -16.52 -6.09 9.28
C CYS A 106 -14.99 -6.30 9.28
N PHE A 107 -14.25 -5.40 8.62
CA PHE A 107 -12.81 -5.29 8.77
C PHE A 107 -12.49 -4.29 9.88
N GLU A 108 -11.74 -4.74 10.89
CA GLU A 108 -11.24 -3.87 11.94
C GLU A 108 -9.99 -3.12 11.42
N ILE A 109 -10.12 -1.81 11.26
CA ILE A 109 -9.03 -0.93 10.83
C ILE A 109 -8.27 -0.50 12.09
N LYS A 110 -7.09 -1.05 12.29
CA LYS A 110 -6.30 -0.88 13.51
C LYS A 110 -4.83 -1.14 13.23
N ALA A 111 -3.97 -0.38 13.91
CA ALA A 111 -2.53 -0.55 13.89
C ALA A 111 -2.14 -2.01 14.21
N GLY A 112 -1.25 -2.57 13.40
CA GLY A 112 -0.80 -3.95 13.52
C GLY A 112 -1.83 -5.03 13.13
N GLN A 113 -2.93 -4.65 12.48
CA GLN A 113 -3.90 -5.58 11.88
C GLN A 113 -4.25 -5.17 10.45
N LEU A 114 -4.78 -3.97 10.25
CA LEU A 114 -5.13 -3.46 8.94
C LEU A 114 -5.02 -1.95 9.00
N GLU A 115 -3.97 -1.43 8.39
CA GLU A 115 -3.74 0.00 8.25
C GLU A 115 -3.98 0.42 6.81
N ILE A 116 -4.56 1.61 6.63
CA ILE A 116 -4.94 2.15 5.33
C ILE A 116 -4.02 3.33 5.02
N PHE A 117 -3.46 3.34 3.82
CA PHE A 117 -2.60 4.39 3.32
C PHE A 117 -3.15 4.88 1.98
N PRO A 118 -3.71 6.10 1.88
CA PRO A 118 -3.81 7.12 2.92
C PRO A 118 -4.77 6.77 4.07
N ASN A 119 -4.48 7.25 5.29
CA ASN A 119 -5.35 7.06 6.47
C ASN A 119 -6.32 8.23 6.69
N THR A 120 -7.46 7.96 7.34
CA THR A 120 -8.35 9.01 7.84
C THR A 120 -7.62 9.77 8.94
N LYS A 121 -7.35 11.05 8.71
CA LYS A 121 -6.70 11.92 9.70
C LYS A 121 -7.74 12.55 10.62
N ARG A 122 -7.31 12.88 11.84
CA ARG A 122 -8.08 13.76 12.72
C ARG A 122 -8.08 15.18 12.16
N TYR A 123 -9.23 15.84 12.27
CA TYR A 123 -9.35 17.28 12.06
C TYR A 123 -8.50 18.01 13.09
N LYS A 124 -7.70 18.99 12.63
CA LYS A 124 -7.01 19.95 13.50
C LYS A 124 -7.80 21.25 13.51
N LYS A 125 -7.85 21.94 14.65
CA LYS A 125 -8.60 23.21 14.73
C LYS A 125 -7.96 24.25 13.83
N LYS A 126 -8.75 25.24 13.40
CA LYS A 126 -8.27 26.37 12.60
C LYS A 126 -7.11 27.05 13.35
N GLY A 127 -5.96 27.17 12.69
CA GLY A 127 -4.74 27.75 13.28
C GLY A 127 -3.69 26.72 13.75
N GLU A 128 -4.02 25.44 13.87
CA GLU A 128 -3.09 24.39 14.36
C GLU A 128 -2.32 23.66 13.23
N GLY A 129 -2.38 24.20 12.02
CA GLY A 129 -1.82 23.61 10.80
C GLY A 129 -2.60 22.37 10.32
N PHE A 130 -2.01 21.63 9.37
CA PHE A 130 -2.64 20.43 8.81
C PHE A 130 -2.13 19.16 9.51
N SER A 131 -3.00 18.16 9.66
CA SER A 131 -2.56 16.81 10.03
C SER A 131 -1.88 16.14 8.84
N LEU A 132 -0.81 15.39 9.08
CA LEU A 132 -0.10 14.61 8.05
C LEU A 132 -0.70 13.22 7.92
N PHE A 133 -0.60 12.62 6.73
CA PHE A 133 -0.95 11.20 6.56
C PHE A 133 0.15 10.38 7.20
N ASN A 134 -0.17 9.19 7.69
CA ASN A 134 0.82 8.23 8.18
C ASN A 134 1.85 7.94 7.09
N GLY A 135 3.10 7.72 7.52
CA GLY A 135 4.18 7.35 6.61
C GLY A 135 4.07 5.89 6.22
N LEU A 136 4.21 5.60 4.94
CA LEU A 136 4.33 4.25 4.38
C LEU A 136 5.78 4.02 3.99
N ARG A 137 6.35 2.84 4.27
CA ARG A 137 7.70 2.52 3.77
C ARG A 137 7.70 2.46 2.25
N VAL A 138 8.71 3.04 1.61
CA VAL A 138 8.89 2.92 0.16
C VAL A 138 9.06 1.44 -0.21
N PRO A 139 8.31 0.91 -1.20
CA PRO A 139 8.36 -0.50 -1.54
C PRO A 139 9.70 -0.90 -2.17
N MET A 140 9.99 -2.21 -2.12
CA MET A 140 11.10 -2.88 -2.83
C MET A 140 12.52 -2.40 -2.50
N GLN A 141 12.72 -1.66 -1.40
CA GLN A 141 14.05 -1.17 -1.02
C GLN A 141 15.06 -2.34 -0.86
N PRO A 142 16.28 -2.28 -1.44
CA PRO A 142 17.23 -3.37 -1.38
C PRO A 142 17.60 -3.71 0.06
N GLY A 143 17.82 -5.00 0.33
CA GLY A 143 18.13 -5.49 1.68
C GLY A 143 16.97 -5.44 2.70
N SER A 144 15.81 -4.86 2.36
CA SER A 144 14.66 -4.80 3.29
C SER A 144 13.97 -6.15 3.51
N GLY A 145 14.26 -7.15 2.69
CA GLY A 145 13.55 -8.43 2.62
C GLY A 145 12.18 -8.34 1.94
N SER A 146 11.85 -7.19 1.35
CA SER A 146 10.66 -7.01 0.54
C SER A 146 10.74 -7.83 -0.75
N ILE A 147 9.65 -8.50 -1.11
CA ILE A 147 9.57 -9.36 -2.29
C ILE A 147 8.14 -9.35 -2.85
N LEU A 148 8.01 -9.41 -4.17
CA LEU A 148 6.72 -9.58 -4.83
C LEU A 148 6.12 -10.94 -4.48
N LEU A 149 4.80 -10.98 -4.34
CA LEU A 149 4.06 -12.22 -4.10
C LEU A 149 3.03 -12.41 -5.20
N ASP A 150 2.82 -13.66 -5.61
CA ASP A 150 1.71 -14.05 -6.46
C ASP A 150 0.38 -13.80 -5.69
N PRO A 151 -0.58 -13.05 -6.24
CA PRO A 151 -1.80 -12.69 -5.53
C PRO A 151 -2.78 -13.87 -5.32
N LYS A 152 -2.55 -15.01 -5.97
CA LYS A 152 -3.37 -16.23 -5.87
C LYS A 152 -2.74 -17.27 -4.96
N THR A 153 -1.44 -17.53 -5.14
CA THR A 153 -0.68 -18.56 -4.41
C THR A 153 0.04 -18.02 -3.19
N PHE A 154 0.33 -16.70 -3.17
CA PHE A 154 1.13 -16.00 -2.16
C PHE A 154 2.59 -16.44 -2.10
N GLU A 155 3.05 -17.19 -3.10
CA GLU A 155 4.44 -17.56 -3.23
C GLU A 155 5.29 -16.39 -3.73
N PRO A 156 6.58 -16.32 -3.34
CA PRO A 156 7.48 -15.29 -3.84
C PRO A 156 7.63 -15.33 -5.35
N LEU A 157 7.52 -14.17 -5.98
CA LEU A 157 7.84 -13.98 -7.39
C LEU A 157 9.26 -13.44 -7.55
N PRO A 158 9.99 -13.84 -8.60
CA PRO A 158 11.26 -13.22 -8.93
C PRO A 158 11.05 -11.74 -9.31
N GLY A 159 12.10 -10.94 -9.12
CA GLY A 159 12.10 -9.52 -9.50
C GLY A 159 12.33 -8.59 -8.32
N GLY A 160 12.31 -7.29 -8.62
CA GLY A 160 12.65 -6.21 -7.71
C GLY A 160 11.79 -4.98 -7.97
N ALA A 161 12.35 -3.79 -7.72
CA ALA A 161 11.66 -2.53 -7.95
C ALA A 161 11.20 -2.35 -9.41
N GLU A 162 11.99 -2.79 -10.38
CA GLU A 162 11.63 -2.71 -11.80
C GLU A 162 10.36 -3.49 -12.10
N GLU A 163 10.24 -4.71 -11.59
CA GLU A 163 9.08 -5.56 -11.81
C GLU A 163 7.84 -5.01 -11.08
N PHE A 164 8.03 -4.47 -9.87
CA PHE A 164 6.98 -3.74 -9.16
C PHE A 164 6.47 -2.54 -9.98
N VAL A 165 7.36 -1.77 -10.62
CA VAL A 165 6.99 -0.63 -11.47
C VAL A 165 6.25 -1.09 -12.73
N LYS A 166 6.65 -2.19 -13.36
CA LYS A 166 5.92 -2.77 -14.49
C LYS A 166 4.50 -3.17 -14.10
N LEU A 167 4.35 -3.87 -12.97
CA LEU A 167 3.05 -4.29 -12.44
C LEU A 167 2.18 -3.09 -12.06
N MET A 168 2.78 -2.05 -11.46
CA MET A 168 2.11 -0.77 -11.20
C MET A 168 1.53 -0.19 -12.49
N ASN A 169 2.35 0.00 -13.52
CA ASN A 169 1.93 0.57 -14.79
C ASN A 169 0.82 -0.28 -15.44
N ALA A 170 0.98 -1.61 -15.48
CA ALA A 170 -0.02 -2.52 -16.04
C ALA A 170 -1.34 -2.54 -15.26
N SER A 171 -1.32 -2.19 -13.97
CA SER A 171 -2.52 -2.11 -13.13
C SER A 171 -3.36 -0.85 -13.37
N CYS A 172 -2.74 0.23 -13.85
CA CYS A 172 -3.39 1.47 -14.24
C CYS A 172 -4.03 1.40 -15.63
N ASP A 173 -3.56 0.51 -16.50
CA ASP A 173 -4.04 0.40 -17.88
C ASP A 173 -5.47 -0.17 -17.95
N THR A 174 -6.43 0.72 -18.22
CA THR A 174 -7.86 0.41 -18.38
C THR A 174 -8.16 -0.44 -19.62
N LYS A 175 -7.23 -0.54 -20.59
CA LYS A 175 -7.39 -1.32 -21.83
C LYS A 175 -7.22 -2.83 -21.65
N SER A 176 -6.85 -3.29 -20.45
CA SER A 176 -6.45 -4.66 -20.17
C SER A 176 -7.59 -5.56 -19.63
N ASP A 177 -8.85 -5.13 -19.65
CA ASP A 177 -10.02 -5.99 -19.31
C ASP A 177 -10.20 -7.20 -20.26
N ARG A 178 -9.26 -7.45 -21.18
CA ARG A 178 -9.21 -8.62 -22.09
C ARG A 178 -8.17 -9.69 -21.75
N THR A 179 -7.36 -9.52 -20.70
CA THR A 179 -6.39 -10.56 -20.34
C THR A 179 -6.30 -10.71 -18.82
N PRO A 180 -6.54 -11.91 -18.26
CA PRO A 180 -6.20 -12.16 -16.87
C PRO A 180 -4.69 -11.99 -16.73
N ILE A 181 -4.27 -10.97 -15.98
CA ILE A 181 -2.89 -10.89 -15.50
C ILE A 181 -2.71 -12.11 -14.58
N LEU A 182 -1.67 -12.88 -14.90
CA LEU A 182 -1.37 -14.23 -14.43
C LEU A 182 -1.52 -14.39 -12.91
#